data_AF-A0A0K0ETG8-F1
#
_entry.id   AF-A0A0K0ETG8-F1
#
_cell.length_a   1.000
_cell.length_b   1.000
_cell.length_c   1.000
_cell.angle_alpha   90.00
_cell.angle_beta   90.00
_cell.angle_gamma   90.00
#
_symmetry.space_group_name_H-M   'P 1'
#
loop_
_entity.id
_entity.type
_entity.pdbx_description
1 polymer ?
#
loop_
_entity_poly.entity_id
_entity_poly.type
_entity_poly.pdbx_seq_one_letter_code
_entity_poly.pdbx_strand_id
1 'polypeptide(L)'
;MVNAGEFDQNDKKYFYLNIVHIKLAARFVVTLQCILIIINLIYSMTRTTTIMLYSWIILTFAIGLIGSLIYGVYKEKRHFILPYLIFQISAICLTILIFFVFTIGIAVSPTMLKTLAYDFGGVNINEPLKDLNKDLHTFTIVTIIFLAIAFIYQLFSFHVIYEFQKFLRNRESNFDFPATSEMDMSIA
;
A
#
# COMPACT_ATOMS: atom_id res chain seq x y z
N MET A 1 -6.53 3.30 -38.60
CA MET A 1 -5.60 2.33 -37.99
C MET A 1 -4.55 3.14 -37.26
N VAL A 2 -4.68 3.33 -35.95
CA VAL A 2 -3.56 3.91 -35.18
C VAL A 2 -2.49 2.84 -35.17
N ASN A 3 -1.32 3.13 -35.73
CA ASN A 3 -0.11 2.34 -35.49
C ASN A 3 0.12 2.34 -33.98
N ALA A 4 -0.51 1.41 -33.27
CA ALA A 4 -0.06 1.03 -31.95
C ALA A 4 1.33 0.47 -32.22
N GLY A 5 2.35 1.30 -32.03
CA GLY A 5 3.74 0.88 -32.23
C GLY A 5 3.96 -0.44 -31.52
N GLU A 6 4.73 -1.31 -32.15
CA GLU A 6 5.14 -2.60 -31.60
C GLU A 6 5.52 -2.43 -30.12
N PHE A 7 5.10 -3.38 -29.28
CA PHE A 7 5.40 -3.28 -27.85
C PHE A 7 6.92 -3.29 -27.64
N ASP A 8 7.49 -2.12 -27.33
CA ASP A 8 8.88 -2.01 -26.90
C ASP A 8 8.95 -1.98 -25.37
N GLN A 9 9.56 -3.01 -24.78
CA GLN A 9 9.77 -3.10 -23.34
C GLN A 9 10.67 -1.97 -22.80
N ASN A 10 11.55 -1.40 -23.63
CA ASN A 10 12.48 -0.35 -23.25
C ASN A 10 11.97 1.05 -23.58
N ASP A 11 10.70 1.20 -23.96
CA ASP A 11 10.08 2.51 -24.16
C ASP A 11 10.20 3.35 -22.86
N LYS A 12 10.63 4.61 -23.01
CA LYS A 12 10.81 5.56 -21.90
C LYS A 12 9.57 5.68 -21.01
N LYS A 13 8.37 5.48 -21.56
CA LYS A 13 7.12 5.51 -20.80
C LYS A 13 7.02 4.44 -19.71
N TYR A 14 7.83 3.37 -19.77
CA TYR A 14 7.87 2.31 -18.77
C TYR A 14 8.96 2.51 -17.71
N PHE A 15 9.67 3.63 -17.74
CA PHE A 15 10.63 4.02 -16.71
C PHE A 15 9.98 4.99 -15.72
N TYR A 16 9.89 4.56 -14.46
CA TYR A 16 9.48 5.39 -13.35
C TYR A 16 10.55 6.46 -13.07
N LEU A 17 10.13 7.73 -13.04
CA LEU A 17 11.01 8.91 -12.92
C LEU A 17 12.17 8.92 -13.94
N ASN A 18 12.01 8.28 -15.10
CA ASN A 18 13.07 8.08 -16.12
C ASN A 18 14.33 7.33 -15.65
N ILE A 19 14.32 6.72 -14.46
CA ILE A 19 15.50 6.06 -13.87
C ILE A 19 15.28 4.56 -13.76
N VAL A 20 14.13 4.13 -13.23
CA VAL A 20 13.89 2.74 -12.85
C VAL A 20 12.78 2.14 -13.68
N HIS A 21 13.03 1.01 -14.34
CA HIS A 21 11.98 0.30 -15.08
C HIS A 21 10.84 -0.13 -14.13
N ILE A 22 9.59 0.01 -14.57
CA ILE A 22 8.38 -0.18 -13.76
C ILE A 22 8.31 -1.55 -13.06
N LYS A 23 8.83 -2.61 -13.71
CA LYS A 23 8.99 -3.95 -13.11
C LYS A 23 9.79 -3.91 -11.81
N LEU A 24 10.91 -3.19 -11.79
CA LEU A 24 11.78 -3.10 -10.62
C LEU A 24 11.13 -2.26 -9.52
N ALA A 25 10.48 -1.15 -9.91
CA ALA A 25 9.71 -0.32 -8.98
C ALA A 25 8.56 -1.10 -8.31
N ALA A 26 7.81 -1.90 -9.06
CA ALA A 26 6.75 -2.75 -8.53
C ALA A 26 7.29 -3.81 -7.55
N ARG A 27 8.42 -4.44 -7.87
CA ARG A 27 9.09 -5.39 -6.96
C ARG A 27 9.55 -4.70 -5.68
N PHE A 28 10.10 -3.50 -5.78
CA PHE A 28 10.47 -2.69 -4.61
C PHE A 28 9.27 -2.41 -3.70
N VAL A 29 8.13 -1.98 -4.26
CA VAL A 29 6.90 -1.76 -3.48
C VAL A 29 6.47 -3.04 -2.75
N VAL A 30 6.48 -4.19 -3.43
CA VAL A 30 6.13 -5.48 -2.83
C VAL A 30 7.08 -5.85 -1.69
N THR A 31 8.39 -5.74 -1.90
CA THR A 31 9.39 -6.02 -0.86
C THR A 31 9.20 -5.10 0.34
N LEU A 32 8.96 -3.81 0.10
CA LEU A 32 8.73 -2.83 1.16
C LEU A 32 7.45 -3.13 1.96
N GLN A 33 6.35 -3.52 1.29
CA GLN A 33 5.12 -3.95 1.98
C GLN A 33 5.38 -5.14 2.90
N CYS A 34 6.14 -6.14 2.45
CA CYS A 34 6.51 -7.29 3.29
C CYS A 34 7.32 -6.87 4.53
N ILE A 35 8.28 -5.96 4.37
CA ILE A 35 9.07 -5.43 5.48
C ILE A 35 8.17 -4.70 6.48
N LEU A 36 7.27 -3.83 6.00
CA LEU A 36 6.34 -3.08 6.85
C LEU A 36 5.41 -4.01 7.64
N ILE A 37 4.96 -5.11 7.04
CA ILE A 37 4.18 -6.14 7.73
C ILE A 37 4.97 -6.78 8.88
N ILE A 38 6.24 -7.15 8.64
CA ILE A 38 7.09 -7.76 9.68
C ILE A 38 7.33 -6.76 10.82
N ILE A 39 7.61 -5.50 10.48
CA ILE A 39 7.77 -4.43 11.47
C ILE A 39 6.49 -4.27 12.30
N ASN A 40 5.32 -4.23 11.66
CA ASN A 40 4.04 -4.11 12.36
C ASN A 40 3.77 -5.30 13.28
N LEU A 41 4.13 -6.52 12.86
CA LEU A 41 3.98 -7.73 13.67
C LEU A 41 4.84 -7.67 14.94
N ILE A 42 6.11 -7.29 14.81
CA ILE A 42 7.02 -7.14 15.96
C ILE A 42 6.53 -6.00 16.87
N TYR A 43 6.14 -4.88 16.28
CA TYR A 43 5.65 -3.73 17.02
C TYR A 43 4.39 -4.07 17.82
N SER A 44 3.41 -4.77 17.23
CA SER A 44 2.15 -5.10 17.90
C SER A 44 2.33 -6.01 19.12
N MET A 45 3.40 -6.82 19.15
CA MET A 45 3.75 -7.65 20.32
C MET A 45 4.18 -6.83 21.54
N THR A 46 4.58 -5.56 21.33
CA THR A 46 5.02 -4.66 22.41
C THR A 46 3.90 -3.73 22.92
N ARG A 47 2.68 -3.85 22.37
CA ARG A 47 1.53 -3.00 22.69
C ARG A 47 0.52 -3.76 23.55
N THR A 48 -0.63 -3.14 23.83
CA THR A 48 -1.71 -3.79 24.59
C THR A 48 -2.24 -5.03 23.87
N THR A 49 -2.77 -6.00 24.62
CA THR A 49 -3.32 -7.26 24.08
C THR A 49 -4.38 -7.00 23.00
N THR A 50 -5.17 -5.95 23.16
CA THR A 50 -6.17 -5.52 22.17
C THR A 50 -5.52 -5.18 20.83
N ILE A 51 -4.48 -4.34 20.82
CA ILE A 51 -3.76 -3.97 19.59
C ILE A 51 -3.08 -5.20 18.99
N MET A 52 -2.43 -6.03 19.80
CA MET A 52 -1.81 -7.28 19.34
C MET A 52 -2.81 -8.16 18.58
N LEU A 53 -3.98 -8.43 19.17
CA LEU A 53 -5.01 -9.28 18.55
C LEU A 53 -5.58 -8.66 17.26
N TYR A 54 -5.93 -7.37 17.27
CA TYR A 54 -6.42 -6.71 16.06
C TYR A 54 -5.38 -6.70 14.94
N SER A 55 -4.12 -6.39 15.24
CA SER A 55 -3.03 -6.42 14.26
C SER A 55 -2.83 -7.81 13.67
N TRP A 56 -2.93 -8.87 14.47
CA TRP A 56 -2.76 -10.25 13.99
C TRP A 56 -3.92 -10.71 13.12
N ILE A 57 -5.16 -10.40 13.49
CA ILE A 57 -6.34 -10.72 12.66
C ILE A 57 -6.25 -10.00 11.31
N ILE A 58 -5.95 -8.70 11.32
CA ILE A 58 -5.78 -7.90 10.10
C ILE A 58 -4.64 -8.47 9.24
N LEU A 59 -3.56 -8.94 9.87
CA LEU A 59 -2.43 -9.54 9.17
C LEU A 59 -2.85 -10.79 8.38
N THR A 60 -3.73 -11.64 8.92
CA THR A 60 -4.24 -12.81 8.18
C THR A 60 -4.91 -12.41 6.86
N PHE A 61 -5.72 -11.34 6.87
CA PHE A 61 -6.31 -10.80 5.64
C PHE A 61 -5.29 -10.13 4.73
N ALA A 62 -4.32 -9.41 5.32
CA ALA A 62 -3.26 -8.73 4.57
C ALA A 62 -2.37 -9.73 3.82
N ILE A 63 -2.10 -10.93 4.37
CA ILE A 63 -1.34 -11.98 3.68
C ILE A 63 -2.03 -12.40 2.39
N GLY A 64 -3.36 -12.49 2.35
CA GLY A 64 -4.10 -12.82 1.13
C GLY A 64 -3.95 -11.74 0.05
N LEU A 65 -4.11 -10.46 0.43
CA LEU A 65 -4.02 -9.31 -0.48
C LEU A 65 -2.59 -9.07 -0.97
N ILE A 66 -1.61 -9.12 -0.07
CA ILE A 66 -0.19 -8.95 -0.43
C ILE A 66 0.31 -10.19 -1.17
N GLY A 67 -0.15 -11.38 -0.83
CA GLY A 67 0.14 -12.62 -1.56
C GLY A 67 -0.33 -12.56 -3.02
N SER A 68 -1.55 -12.06 -3.27
CA SER A 68 -2.02 -11.86 -4.64
C SER A 68 -1.17 -10.82 -5.39
N LEU A 69 -0.77 -9.73 -4.73
CA LEU A 69 0.13 -8.74 -5.31
C LEU A 69 1.51 -9.33 -5.64
N ILE A 70 2.13 -10.06 -4.70
CA ILE A 70 3.41 -10.76 -4.91
C ILE A 70 3.32 -11.64 -6.16
N TYR A 71 2.29 -12.49 -6.22
CA TYR A 71 2.09 -13.36 -7.37
C TYR A 71 1.92 -12.56 -8.66
N GLY A 72 1.07 -11.53 -8.65
CA GLY A 72 0.83 -10.67 -9.81
C GLY A 72 2.07 -9.94 -10.31
N VAL A 73 2.94 -9.47 -9.41
CA VAL A 73 4.17 -8.76 -9.75
C VAL A 73 5.27 -9.69 -10.24
N TYR A 74 5.52 -10.81 -9.55
CA TYR A 74 6.61 -11.72 -9.91
C TYR A 74 6.28 -12.64 -11.09
N LYS A 75 5.01 -13.07 -11.23
CA LYS A 75 4.55 -13.84 -12.40
C LYS A 75 3.99 -12.94 -13.51
N GLU A 76 4.01 -11.63 -13.31
CA GLU A 76 3.55 -10.63 -14.29
C GLU A 76 2.13 -10.91 -14.79
N LYS A 77 1.22 -11.25 -13.86
CA LYS A 77 -0.19 -11.58 -14.14
C LYS A 77 -1.11 -10.44 -13.73
N ARG A 78 -1.70 -9.76 -14.71
CA ARG A 78 -2.53 -8.56 -14.53
C ARG A 78 -3.69 -8.74 -13.53
N HIS A 79 -4.43 -9.84 -13.65
CA HIS A 79 -5.64 -10.07 -12.85
C HIS A 79 -5.39 -10.19 -11.34
N PHE A 80 -4.19 -10.65 -10.94
CA PHE A 80 -3.83 -10.80 -9.52
C PHE A 80 -3.44 -9.49 -8.82
N ILE A 81 -3.21 -8.42 -9.60
CA ILE A 81 -2.90 -7.07 -9.09
C ILE A 81 -4.18 -6.30 -8.76
N LEU A 82 -5.29 -6.61 -9.44
CA LEU A 82 -6.56 -5.88 -9.30
C LEU A 82 -7.08 -5.82 -7.86
N PRO A 83 -7.10 -6.92 -7.07
CA PRO A 83 -7.57 -6.85 -5.69
C PRO A 83 -6.77 -5.82 -4.88
N TYR A 84 -5.44 -5.83 -5.01
CA TYR A 84 -4.59 -4.85 -4.31
C TYR A 84 -4.96 -3.42 -4.68
N LEU A 85 -5.13 -3.10 -5.97
CA LEU A 85 -5.47 -1.74 -6.39
C LEU A 85 -6.84 -1.26 -5.87
N ILE A 86 -7.84 -2.15 -5.86
CA ILE A 86 -9.17 -1.83 -5.30
C ILE A 86 -9.07 -1.53 -3.81
N PHE A 87 -8.40 -2.40 -3.05
CA PHE A 87 -8.24 -2.20 -1.61
C PHE A 87 -7.30 -1.04 -1.27
N GLN A 88 -6.34 -0.71 -2.14
CA GLN A 88 -5.45 0.43 -1.98
C GLN A 88 -6.19 1.77 -2.08
N ILE A 89 -7.16 1.89 -2.99
CA ILE A 89 -8.04 3.07 -3.04
C ILE A 89 -8.82 3.21 -1.74
N SER A 90 -9.41 2.13 -1.24
CA SER A 90 -10.11 2.11 0.04
C SER A 90 -9.17 2.50 1.21
N ALA A 91 -7.92 2.03 1.20
CA ALA A 91 -6.92 2.36 2.22
C ALA A 91 -6.55 3.85 2.22
N ILE A 92 -6.45 4.48 1.04
CA ILE A 92 -6.22 5.92 0.91
C ILE A 92 -7.38 6.71 1.55
N CYS A 93 -8.63 6.36 1.19
CA CYS A 93 -9.82 6.98 1.78
C CYS A 93 -9.87 6.82 3.31
N LEU A 94 -9.57 5.61 3.81
CA LEU A 94 -9.54 5.33 5.24
C LEU A 94 -8.43 6.10 5.96
N THR A 95 -7.28 6.31 5.34
CA THR A 95 -6.18 7.07 5.96
C THR A 95 -6.54 8.54 6.12
N ILE A 96 -7.22 9.12 5.11
CA ILE A 96 -7.79 10.47 5.21
C ILE A 96 -8.81 10.54 6.35
N LEU A 97 -9.71 9.56 6.44
CA LEU A 97 -10.71 9.49 7.51
C LEU A 97 -10.06 9.38 8.90
N ILE A 98 -9.06 8.50 9.05
CA ILE A 98 -8.31 8.32 10.31
C ILE A 98 -7.64 9.62 10.72
N PHE A 99 -7.05 10.35 9.78
CA PHE A 99 -6.44 11.65 10.06
C PHE A 99 -7.47 12.62 10.65
N PHE A 100 -8.65 12.77 10.02
CA PHE A 100 -9.70 13.65 10.55
C PHE A 100 -10.26 13.18 11.89
N VAL A 101 -10.56 11.90 12.04
CA VAL A 101 -11.05 11.32 13.29
C VAL A 101 -10.03 11.53 14.42
N PHE A 102 -8.75 11.36 14.14
CA PHE A 102 -7.68 11.62 15.10
C PHE A 102 -7.64 13.10 15.48
N THR A 103 -7.52 14.03 14.52
CA THR A 103 -7.40 15.46 14.79
C THR A 103 -8.62 16.04 15.50
N ILE A 104 -9.83 15.71 15.06
CA ILE A 104 -11.08 16.15 15.72
C ILE A 104 -11.21 15.47 17.09
N GLY A 105 -10.91 14.18 17.16
CA GLY A 105 -11.03 13.39 18.38
C GLY A 105 -10.15 13.89 19.51
N ILE A 106 -8.87 14.18 19.26
CA ILE A 106 -7.96 14.73 20.26
C ILE A 106 -8.32 16.17 20.65
N ALA A 107 -8.92 16.95 19.75
CA ALA A 107 -9.36 18.32 20.03
C ALA A 107 -10.59 18.35 20.94
N VAL A 108 -11.50 17.37 20.80
CA VAL A 108 -12.76 17.31 21.56
C VAL A 108 -12.61 16.50 22.86
N SER A 109 -11.75 15.48 22.88
CA SER A 109 -11.65 14.52 24.00
C SER A 109 -10.20 14.30 24.45
N PRO A 110 -9.78 14.92 25.56
CA PRO A 110 -8.48 14.63 26.19
C PRO A 110 -8.34 13.16 26.58
N THR A 111 -9.45 12.50 26.92
CA THR A 111 -9.49 11.07 27.26
C THR A 111 -9.13 10.22 26.04
N MET A 112 -9.63 10.55 24.84
CA MET A 112 -9.28 9.83 23.62
C MET A 112 -7.77 9.90 23.35
N LEU A 113 -7.16 11.08 23.51
CA LEU A 113 -5.71 11.22 23.36
C LEU A 113 -4.94 10.34 24.35
N LYS A 114 -5.33 10.35 25.64
CA LYS A 114 -4.68 9.52 26.67
C LYS A 114 -4.81 8.02 26.37
N THR A 115 -5.99 7.55 25.97
CA THR A 115 -6.22 6.15 25.62
C THR A 115 -5.38 5.73 24.41
N LEU A 116 -5.38 6.53 23.34
CA LEU A 116 -4.58 6.23 22.15
C LEU A 116 -3.08 6.26 22.43
N ALA A 117 -2.61 7.22 23.23
CA ALA A 117 -1.22 7.32 23.62
C ALA A 117 -0.77 6.14 24.49
N TYR A 118 -1.66 5.65 25.37
CA TYR A 118 -1.41 4.43 26.12
C TYR A 118 -1.38 3.19 25.21
N ASP A 119 -2.42 2.98 24.40
CA ASP A 119 -2.59 1.77 23.59
C ASP A 119 -1.55 1.64 22.46
N PHE A 120 -1.33 2.73 21.71
CA PHE A 120 -0.40 2.76 20.59
C PHE A 120 0.97 3.31 21.02
N GLY A 121 1.00 4.45 21.71
CA GLY A 121 2.27 5.08 22.11
C GLY A 121 3.01 4.31 23.21
N GLY A 122 2.32 3.56 24.06
CA GLY A 122 2.89 2.97 25.28
C GLY A 122 3.22 4.05 26.33
N VAL A 123 2.55 5.20 26.26
CA VAL A 123 2.73 6.31 27.21
C VAL A 123 2.18 5.91 28.57
N ASN A 124 2.97 6.11 29.62
CA ASN A 124 2.55 5.81 30.98
C ASN A 124 1.64 6.92 31.54
N ILE A 125 0.34 6.62 31.62
CA ILE A 125 -0.69 7.57 32.09
C ILE A 125 -0.59 7.93 33.57
N ASN A 126 0.23 7.21 34.34
CA ASN A 126 0.43 7.44 35.78
C ASN A 126 1.62 8.36 36.08
N GLU A 127 2.28 8.90 35.05
CA GLU A 127 3.39 9.82 35.23
C GLU A 127 2.96 11.18 35.77
N PRO A 128 3.88 11.94 36.41
CA PRO A 128 3.62 13.31 36.81
C PRO A 128 3.09 14.14 35.64
N LEU A 129 2.12 15.02 35.90
CA LEU A 129 1.40 15.79 34.86
C LEU A 129 2.32 16.50 33.86
N LYS A 130 3.48 16.99 34.32
CA LYS A 130 4.47 17.67 33.47
C LYS A 130 5.08 16.71 32.43
N ASP A 131 5.47 15.52 32.86
CA ASP A 131 6.09 14.51 31.99
C ASP A 131 5.03 13.87 31.09
N LEU A 132 3.84 13.58 31.64
CA LEU A 132 2.70 13.10 30.87
C LEU A 132 2.34 14.06 29.71
N ASN A 133 2.26 15.37 29.97
CA ASN A 133 1.94 16.34 28.92
C ASN A 133 3.00 16.38 27.80
N LYS A 134 4.28 16.21 28.15
CA LYS A 134 5.39 16.13 27.19
C LYS A 134 5.27 14.88 26.31
N ASP A 135 4.93 13.75 26.92
CA ASP A 135 4.77 12.48 26.21
C ASP A 135 3.55 12.48 25.30
N LEU A 136 2.42 13.03 25.76
CA LEU A 136 1.21 13.18 24.94
C LEU A 136 1.45 14.11 23.74
N HIS A 137 2.20 15.20 23.92
CA HIS A 137 2.56 16.10 22.84
C HIS A 137 3.49 15.41 21.82
N THR A 138 4.48 14.65 22.31
CA THR A 138 5.40 13.87 21.47
C THR A 138 4.63 12.81 20.68
N PHE A 139 3.75 12.06 21.33
CA PHE A 139 2.87 11.08 20.68
C PHE A 139 2.05 11.73 19.57
N THR A 140 1.40 12.87 19.86
CA THR A 140 0.56 13.57 18.87
C THR A 140 1.35 13.96 17.62
N ILE A 141 2.54 14.56 17.79
CA ILE A 141 3.40 14.95 16.67
C ILE A 141 3.85 13.73 15.87
N VAL A 142 4.33 12.69 16.54
CA VAL A 142 4.80 11.45 15.89
C VAL A 142 3.67 10.79 15.11
N THR A 143 2.46 10.72 15.67
CA THR A 143 1.28 10.16 14.99
C THR A 143 0.90 10.97 13.75
N ILE A 144 0.92 12.30 13.80
CA ILE A 144 0.61 13.14 12.63
C ILE A 144 1.65 12.92 11.52
N ILE A 145 2.95 12.92 11.87
CA ILE A 145 4.03 12.66 10.91
C ILE A 145 3.89 11.25 10.32
N PHE A 146 3.59 10.26 11.15
CA PHE A 146 3.39 8.88 10.72
C PHE A 146 2.22 8.76 9.73
N LEU A 147 1.07 9.38 10.02
CA LEU A 147 -0.08 9.40 9.13
C LEU A 147 0.23 10.08 7.80
N ALA A 148 0.99 11.17 7.80
CA ALA A 148 1.41 11.85 6.58
C ALA A 148 2.35 10.97 5.73
N ILE A 149 3.33 10.31 6.35
CA ILE A 149 4.23 9.37 5.66
C ILE A 149 3.43 8.19 5.10
N ALA A 150 2.51 7.62 5.89
CA ALA A 150 1.65 6.53 5.46
C ALA A 150 0.79 6.91 4.24
N PHE A 151 0.22 8.13 4.24
CA PHE A 151 -0.56 8.64 3.12
C PHE A 151 0.29 8.81 1.85
N ILE A 152 1.47 9.43 1.95
CA ILE A 152 2.41 9.58 0.82
C ILE A 152 2.81 8.20 0.27
N TYR A 153 3.13 7.26 1.18
CA TYR A 153 3.47 5.90 0.81
C TYR A 153 2.34 5.18 0.09
N GLN A 154 1.10 5.37 0.53
CA GLN A 154 -0.06 4.76 -0.12
C GLN A 154 -0.28 5.30 -1.54
N LEU A 155 -0.12 6.60 -1.75
CA LEU A 155 -0.20 7.22 -3.07
C LEU A 155 0.92 6.72 -3.99
N PHE A 156 2.15 6.67 -3.48
CA PHE A 156 3.29 6.13 -4.20
C PHE A 156 3.06 4.67 -4.62
N SER A 157 2.65 3.83 -3.68
CA SER A 157 2.41 2.40 -3.94
C SER A 157 1.29 2.20 -4.95
N PHE A 158 0.18 2.96 -4.81
CA PHE A 158 -0.91 2.92 -5.78
C PHE A 158 -0.44 3.28 -7.18
N HIS A 159 0.26 4.41 -7.33
CA HIS A 159 0.72 4.89 -8.62
C HIS A 159 1.67 3.91 -9.31
N VAL A 160 2.68 3.39 -8.59
CA VAL A 160 3.64 2.43 -9.15
C VAL A 160 2.95 1.14 -9.59
N ILE A 161 2.07 0.58 -8.75
CA ILE A 161 1.38 -0.67 -9.08
C ILE A 161 0.35 -0.48 -10.21
N TYR A 162 -0.29 0.68 -10.28
CA TYR A 162 -1.19 1.03 -11.38
C TYR A 162 -0.45 1.16 -12.71
N GLU A 163 0.69 1.85 -12.75
CA GLU A 163 1.53 1.93 -13.96
C GLU A 163 2.07 0.55 -14.35
N PHE A 164 2.41 -0.30 -13.37
CA PHE A 164 2.77 -1.69 -13.64
C PHE A 164 1.61 -2.49 -14.26
N GLN A 165 0.38 -2.31 -13.77
CA GLN A 165 -0.80 -2.93 -14.37
C GLN A 165 -1.01 -2.46 -15.83
N LYS A 166 -0.82 -1.16 -16.10
CA LYS A 166 -0.91 -0.60 -17.45
C LYS A 166 0.17 -1.14 -18.38
N PHE A 167 1.40 -1.28 -17.89
CA PHE A 167 2.50 -1.96 -18.60
C PHE A 167 2.10 -3.39 -19.01
N LEU A 168 1.55 -4.18 -18.08
CA LEU A 168 1.10 -5.54 -18.38
C LEU A 168 -0.03 -5.56 -19.40
N ARG A 169 -0.99 -4.64 -19.29
CA ARG A 169 -2.10 -4.52 -20.25
C ARG A 169 -1.61 -4.21 -21.66
N ASN A 170 -0.71 -3.23 -21.80
CA ASN A 170 -0.15 -2.84 -23.10
C ASN A 170 0.65 -3.97 -23.72
N ARG A 171 1.36 -4.74 -22.90
CA ARG A 171 2.04 -5.94 -23.36
C ARG A 171 1.02 -6.95 -23.89
N GLU A 172 0.05 -7.34 -23.06
CA GLU A 172 -0.96 -8.34 -23.42
C GLU A 172 -1.73 -7.95 -24.70
N SER A 173 -2.16 -6.68 -24.84
CA SER A 173 -2.90 -6.21 -26.02
C SER A 173 -2.09 -6.21 -27.32
N ASN A 174 -0.76 -6.15 -27.22
CA ASN A 174 0.13 -6.17 -28.39
C ASN A 174 0.65 -7.58 -28.70
N PHE A 175 0.46 -8.53 -27.79
CA PHE A 175 0.74 -9.96 -27.99
C PHE A 175 -0.50 -10.77 -28.38
N ASP A 176 -1.67 -10.14 -28.55
CA ASP A 176 -2.82 -10.79 -29.18
C ASP A 176 -2.39 -11.20 -30.60
N PHE A 177 -1.99 -12.47 -30.73
CA PHE A 177 -1.76 -13.13 -32.00
C PHE A 177 -2.98 -12.85 -32.88
N PRO A 178 -2.81 -12.43 -34.15
CA PRO A 178 -3.94 -12.39 -35.05
C PRO A 178 -4.48 -13.82 -35.14
N ALA A 179 -5.59 -14.09 -34.45
CA ALA A 179 -6.31 -15.36 -34.54
C ALA A 179 -6.92 -15.59 -35.93
N THR A 180 -6.58 -14.76 -36.92
CA THR A 180 -7.23 -14.70 -38.23
C THR A 180 -6.30 -14.72 -39.43
N SER A 181 -4.97 -14.88 -39.30
CA SER A 181 -4.12 -15.00 -40.50
C SER A 181 -3.87 -16.43 -40.97
N GLU A 182 -4.02 -17.45 -40.12
CA GLU A 182 -3.70 -18.84 -40.52
C GLU A 182 -4.88 -19.82 -40.51
N MET A 183 -6.03 -19.48 -39.92
CA MET A 183 -7.19 -20.37 -39.98
C MET A 183 -8.03 -20.24 -41.26
N ASP A 184 -7.84 -19.17 -42.04
CA ASP A 184 -8.68 -18.87 -43.22
C ASP A 184 -8.04 -19.15 -44.59
N MET A 185 -6.85 -19.79 -44.68
CA MET A 185 -6.24 -20.07 -45.99
C MET A 185 -5.81 -21.52 -46.26
N SER A 186 -6.25 -22.50 -45.46
CA SER A 186 -6.08 -23.93 -45.84
C SER A 186 -7.38 -24.70 -46.02
N ILE A 187 -8.54 -24.01 -45.97
CA ILE A 187 -9.79 -24.55 -46.50
C ILE A 187 -10.05 -23.90 -47.86
N ALA A 188 -9.17 -24.18 -48.81
CA ALA A 188 -9.40 -24.05 -50.25
C ALA A 188 -8.95 -25.37 -50.89
#